data_AF-A0A6S7KR40-F1
#
_entry.id   AF-A0A6S7KR40-F1
#
_cell.length_a   1.000
_cell.length_b   1.000
_cell.length_c   1.000
_cell.angle_alpha   90.00
_cell.angle_beta   90.00
_cell.angle_gamma   90.00
#
_symmetry.space_group_name_H-M   'P 1'
#
loop_
_entity.id
_entity.type
_entity.pdbx_description
1 polymer ?
#
loop_
_entity_poly.entity_id
_entity_poly.type
_entity_poly.pdbx_seq_one_letter_code
_entity_poly.pdbx_strand_id
1 'polypeptide(L)'
;MACCPTEEKYGYEDGRFEKAVDAHFHCSICYNVLKEPMMCRNNEHIFCRGCITEHLTVNSHTCPECNEDLTVKTLRKARLVSNYLSELKIKCDYSNRGCQEFIRLEELDSHVENCGFAPVKCSNEGCGIVINKREIINHESTVCEYRKVNCHNCMKIEQDIEAMKEKIEGLASKEDVKAFIEALMVQMFEKLRFLENTIQISSAVNHAANALMEDILVAGGKDIRGNALKSVERFSWKNNVWERVSSMNDGRIGATSFVYENQVFVAGGCDSRVIEVLNLNEGLLQWGESMAKVPYYCKYLRSVVYQNRTVLFCICSKTDNCAELCLTAPHTCKQLCKIPEPARTYYTVVALEHKVLIFGGLYSASNDNFLDSVLQFDIGTNEFKEMPPLPCALYGMAGVRWGDQAILIGGSSDKDGQSKKVYMYNSKTGNTIELPSMLEERSGCCAIITGNTIVVMGGRGKTTGRVRSVEAFTLGGYTWRYLPAMNEIRSVATATVLPTKNFH
;
A
#
# COMPACT_ATOMS: atom_id res chain seq x y z
N MET A 1 14.85 -31.52 13.33
CA MET A 1 16.32 -31.59 13.35
C MET A 1 16.84 -30.18 13.55
N ALA A 2 17.20 -29.81 14.78
CA ALA A 2 17.84 -28.53 15.04
C ALA A 2 19.35 -28.74 14.91
N CYS A 3 19.98 -28.05 13.95
CA CYS A 3 21.43 -28.05 13.78
C CYS A 3 22.10 -27.45 15.03
N CYS A 4 22.60 -28.30 15.93
CA CYS A 4 23.73 -27.93 16.79
C CYS A 4 24.99 -28.12 15.95
N PRO A 5 25.89 -27.13 15.84
CA PRO A 5 27.16 -27.34 15.18
C PRO A 5 28.00 -28.27 16.07
N THR A 6 28.48 -29.33 15.45
CA THR A 6 29.40 -30.35 15.97
C THR A 6 30.82 -29.80 16.24
N GLU A 7 30.96 -28.51 16.57
CA GLU A 7 32.24 -27.79 16.65
C GLU A 7 32.85 -27.72 18.07
N GLU A 8 32.13 -28.13 19.12
CA GLU A 8 32.62 -27.90 20.49
C GLU A 8 33.90 -28.67 20.85
N LYS A 9 34.20 -29.79 20.17
CA LYS A 9 35.23 -30.75 20.59
C LYS A 9 36.65 -30.46 20.04
N TYR A 10 36.76 -29.77 18.91
CA TYR A 10 38.01 -29.62 18.16
C TYR A 10 38.63 -28.22 18.33
N GLY A 11 39.81 -28.00 17.74
CA GLY A 11 40.48 -26.69 17.75
C GLY A 11 39.69 -25.61 16.98
N TYR A 12 40.02 -24.34 17.24
CA TYR A 12 39.40 -23.19 16.59
C TYR A 12 39.92 -23.01 15.15
N GLU A 13 39.02 -22.78 14.21
CA GLU A 13 39.40 -22.47 12.83
C GLU A 13 40.16 -21.14 12.73
N ASP A 14 41.20 -21.11 11.89
CA ASP A 14 42.04 -19.92 11.64
C ASP A 14 41.22 -18.67 11.26
N GLY A 15 40.20 -18.83 10.40
CA GLY A 15 39.37 -17.74 9.89
C GLY A 15 38.54 -17.01 10.97
N ARG A 16 38.52 -17.54 12.20
CA ARG A 16 37.87 -16.90 13.35
C ARG A 16 38.76 -15.86 14.02
N PHE A 17 40.09 -15.92 13.88
CA PHE A 17 40.99 -14.98 14.53
C PHE A 17 41.13 -13.68 13.74
N GLU A 18 41.34 -12.57 14.44
CA GLU A 18 41.54 -11.24 13.81
C GLU A 18 42.84 -11.20 12.97
N LYS A 19 43.84 -11.94 13.42
CA LYS A 19 45.16 -12.03 12.81
C LYS A 19 45.52 -13.49 12.60
N ALA A 20 46.39 -13.74 11.61
CA ALA A 20 46.93 -15.08 11.37
C ALA A 20 47.63 -15.60 12.63
N VAL A 21 47.32 -16.85 13.00
CA VAL A 21 47.93 -17.54 14.14
C VAL A 21 49.11 -18.36 13.63
N ASP A 22 50.21 -18.38 14.38
CA ASP A 22 51.39 -19.13 13.99
C ASP A 22 51.11 -20.65 13.96
N ALA A 23 51.67 -21.35 12.96
CA ALA A 23 51.53 -22.78 12.75
C ALA A 23 51.87 -23.62 14.01
N HIS A 24 52.80 -23.16 14.85
CA HIS A 24 53.19 -23.85 16.09
C HIS A 24 52.06 -23.92 17.14
N PHE A 25 50.99 -23.12 16.99
CA PHE A 25 49.83 -23.13 17.87
C PHE A 25 48.66 -23.96 17.34
N HIS A 26 48.92 -24.86 16.40
CA HIS A 26 47.91 -25.75 15.83
C HIS A 26 48.03 -27.16 16.42
N CYS A 27 46.88 -27.81 16.58
CA CYS A 27 46.81 -29.18 17.06
C CYS A 27 47.23 -30.16 15.96
N SER A 28 48.15 -31.08 16.23
CA SER A 28 48.54 -32.09 15.24
C SER A 28 47.44 -33.10 14.86
N ILE A 29 46.37 -33.21 15.65
CA ILE A 29 45.28 -34.15 15.38
C ILE A 29 44.21 -33.51 14.49
N CYS A 30 43.78 -32.29 14.80
CA CYS A 30 42.69 -31.62 14.08
C CYS A 30 43.16 -30.47 13.19
N TYR A 31 44.45 -30.15 13.18
CA TYR A 31 45.11 -29.11 12.38
C TYR A 31 44.61 -27.66 12.58
N ASN A 32 43.66 -27.46 13.50
CA ASN A 32 43.14 -26.15 13.90
C ASN A 32 43.91 -25.55 15.08
N VAL A 33 43.74 -24.25 15.33
CA VAL A 33 44.32 -23.54 16.48
C VAL A 33 43.89 -24.22 17.78
N LEU A 34 44.85 -24.42 18.68
CA LEU A 34 44.67 -25.24 19.89
C LEU A 34 43.53 -24.71 20.80
N LYS A 35 42.61 -25.61 21.16
CA LYS A 35 41.55 -25.39 22.16
C LYS A 35 41.85 -26.18 23.43
N GLU A 36 41.93 -25.51 24.56
CA GLU A 36 42.40 -26.08 25.84
C GLU A 36 43.70 -26.92 25.67
N PRO A 37 44.84 -26.30 25.34
CA PRO A 37 46.04 -27.03 24.92
C PRO A 37 46.61 -27.94 26.03
N MET A 38 46.75 -29.22 25.70
CA MET A 38 47.32 -30.27 26.54
C MET A 38 48.63 -30.77 25.92
N MET A 39 49.62 -31.02 26.77
CA MET A 39 50.96 -31.44 26.39
C MET A 39 51.25 -32.86 26.89
N CYS A 40 52.03 -33.59 26.10
CA CYS A 40 52.55 -34.91 26.47
C CYS A 40 53.46 -34.82 27.71
N ARG A 41 53.66 -35.95 28.40
CA ARG A 41 54.35 -35.99 29.69
C ARG A 41 55.84 -35.64 29.59
N ASN A 42 56.52 -36.20 28.58
CA ASN A 42 57.97 -36.13 28.45
C ASN A 42 58.45 -35.32 27.24
N ASN A 43 57.54 -34.93 26.34
CA ASN A 43 57.84 -34.21 25.11
C ASN A 43 56.92 -32.99 24.95
N GLU A 44 57.34 -32.02 24.15
CA GLU A 44 56.63 -30.74 23.92
C GLU A 44 55.49 -30.85 22.88
N HIS A 45 54.97 -32.05 22.61
CA HIS A 45 53.83 -32.23 21.69
C HIS A 45 52.53 -31.74 22.32
N ILE A 46 51.83 -30.83 21.65
CA ILE A 46 50.63 -30.14 22.15
C ILE A 46 49.41 -30.47 21.28
N PHE A 47 48.29 -30.72 21.93
CA PHE A 47 47.03 -31.11 21.31
C PHE A 47 45.85 -30.39 21.97
N CYS A 48 44.73 -30.26 21.26
CA CYS A 48 43.48 -29.83 21.91
C CYS A 48 43.05 -30.88 22.93
N ARG A 49 42.53 -30.46 24.10
CA ARG A 49 42.06 -31.38 25.14
C ARG A 49 41.08 -32.42 24.61
N GLY A 50 40.09 -32.00 23.83
CA GLY A 50 39.08 -32.88 23.24
C GLY A 50 39.70 -33.94 22.31
N CYS A 51 40.60 -33.52 21.42
CA CYS A 51 41.26 -34.39 20.45
C CYS A 51 42.11 -35.47 21.12
N ILE A 52 43.00 -35.08 22.05
CA ILE A 52 43.88 -36.04 22.70
C ILE A 52 43.13 -36.94 23.67
N THR A 53 42.11 -36.42 24.36
CA THR A 53 41.29 -37.25 25.26
C THR A 53 40.57 -38.34 24.47
N GLU A 54 39.95 -37.99 23.34
CA GLU A 54 39.30 -38.97 22.47
C GLU A 54 40.29 -40.02 21.96
N HIS A 55 41.42 -39.59 21.40
CA HIS A 55 42.46 -40.52 20.94
C HIS A 55 42.89 -41.49 22.05
N LEU A 56 43.12 -40.99 23.26
CA LEU A 56 43.56 -41.78 24.41
C LEU A 56 42.49 -42.71 25.00
N THR A 57 41.22 -42.48 24.66
CA THR A 57 40.08 -43.31 25.12
C THR A 57 39.58 -44.29 24.08
N VAL A 58 39.70 -43.95 22.79
CA VAL A 58 39.10 -44.71 21.68
C VAL A 58 40.15 -45.42 20.84
N ASN A 59 41.29 -44.78 20.57
CA ASN A 59 42.21 -45.23 19.52
C ASN A 59 43.49 -45.87 20.06
N SER A 60 44.11 -45.28 21.08
CA SER A 60 45.39 -45.76 21.64
C SER A 60 45.56 -45.33 23.10
N HIS A 61 46.61 -45.78 23.76
CA HIS A 61 47.11 -45.25 25.04
C HIS A 61 48.52 -44.66 24.88
N THR A 62 48.82 -44.12 23.69
CA THR A 62 50.11 -43.52 23.35
C THR A 62 49.94 -42.10 22.80
N CYS A 63 51.01 -41.32 22.83
CA CYS A 63 51.06 -40.03 22.17
C CYS A 63 51.06 -40.20 20.64
N PRO A 64 50.21 -39.48 19.88
CA PRO A 64 50.16 -39.59 18.42
C PRO A 64 51.46 -39.26 17.68
N GLU A 65 52.35 -38.47 18.31
CA GLU A 65 53.57 -37.96 17.67
C GLU A 65 54.81 -38.78 18.05
N CYS A 66 55.02 -39.03 19.35
CA CYS A 66 56.22 -39.76 19.82
C CYS A 66 55.98 -41.22 20.17
N ASN A 67 54.74 -41.72 20.08
CA ASN A 67 54.34 -43.09 20.45
C ASN A 67 54.64 -43.50 21.90
N GLU A 68 54.97 -42.57 22.80
CA GLU A 68 55.16 -42.87 24.22
C GLU A 68 53.83 -43.13 24.94
N ASP A 69 53.86 -43.99 25.96
CA ASP A 69 52.71 -44.27 26.83
C ASP A 69 52.16 -43.00 27.46
N LEU A 70 50.89 -42.72 27.16
CA LEU A 70 50.20 -41.52 27.59
C LEU A 70 48.77 -41.87 27.98
N THR A 71 48.35 -41.40 29.15
CA THR A 71 46.98 -41.55 29.63
C THR A 71 46.36 -40.18 29.89
N VAL A 72 45.03 -40.10 29.91
CA VAL A 72 44.29 -38.86 30.21
C VAL A 72 44.74 -38.24 31.55
N LYS A 73 45.09 -39.08 32.54
CA LYS A 73 45.56 -38.63 33.86
C LYS A 73 46.96 -38.04 33.85
N THR A 74 47.80 -38.42 32.89
CA THR A 74 49.21 -37.98 32.80
C THR A 74 49.40 -36.74 31.91
N LEU A 75 48.35 -36.28 31.23
CA LEU A 75 48.38 -35.07 30.40
C LEU A 75 48.66 -33.82 31.24
N ARG A 76 49.49 -32.91 30.72
CA ARG A 76 49.83 -31.64 31.36
C ARG A 76 49.17 -30.49 30.62
N LYS A 77 48.73 -29.45 31.34
CA LYS A 77 48.24 -28.22 30.68
C LYS A 77 49.43 -27.41 30.15
N ALA A 78 49.38 -27.01 28.88
CA ALA A 78 50.43 -26.19 28.27
C ALA A 78 50.23 -24.70 28.62
N ARG A 79 50.50 -24.31 29.88
CA ARG A 79 50.15 -22.99 30.43
C ARG A 79 50.69 -21.80 29.63
N LEU A 80 51.93 -21.85 29.16
CA LEU A 80 52.53 -20.77 28.38
C LEU A 80 51.79 -20.55 27.05
N VAL A 81 51.44 -21.65 26.37
CA VAL A 81 50.64 -21.60 25.14
C VAL A 81 49.22 -21.13 25.43
N SER A 82 48.60 -21.60 26.53
CA SER A 82 47.30 -21.09 26.97
C SER A 82 47.30 -19.58 27.16
N ASN A 83 48.32 -19.04 27.84
CA ASN A 83 48.43 -17.61 28.13
C ASN A 83 48.63 -16.76 26.86
N TYR A 84 49.37 -17.28 25.88
CA TYR A 84 49.52 -16.59 24.60
C TYR A 84 48.19 -16.60 23.82
N LEU A 85 47.53 -17.76 23.73
CA LEU A 85 46.26 -17.90 23.02
C LEU A 85 45.15 -17.05 23.65
N SER A 86 45.12 -16.88 24.97
CA SER A 86 44.12 -16.04 25.67
C SER A 86 44.12 -14.59 25.21
N GLU A 87 45.28 -14.05 24.80
CA GLU A 87 45.41 -12.66 24.35
C GLU A 87 44.96 -12.45 22.91
N LEU A 88 44.85 -13.52 22.12
CA LEU A 88 44.41 -13.44 20.74
C LEU A 88 42.95 -13.04 20.66
N LYS A 89 42.63 -12.24 19.65
CA LYS A 89 41.26 -11.83 19.37
C LYS A 89 40.59 -12.79 18.39
N ILE A 90 39.39 -13.24 18.74
CA ILE A 90 38.58 -14.19 17.98
C ILE A 90 37.18 -13.62 17.76
N LYS A 91 36.56 -13.93 16.62
CA LYS A 91 35.15 -13.66 16.35
C LYS A 91 34.27 -14.44 17.32
N CYS A 92 33.19 -13.81 17.78
CA CYS A 92 32.13 -14.49 18.53
C CYS A 92 31.56 -15.71 17.78
N ASP A 93 31.13 -16.74 18.52
CA ASP A 93 30.47 -17.94 17.97
C ASP A 93 29.20 -17.61 17.16
N TYR A 94 28.54 -16.49 17.47
CA TYR A 94 27.33 -16.03 16.80
C TYR A 94 27.60 -15.03 15.68
N SER A 95 28.80 -15.06 15.07
CA SER A 95 29.14 -14.16 13.96
C SER A 95 28.25 -14.36 12.74
N ASN A 96 27.85 -15.62 12.47
CA ASN A 96 26.87 -15.96 11.44
C ASN A 96 25.45 -15.44 11.72
N ARG A 97 25.14 -15.12 12.98
CA ARG A 97 23.88 -14.50 13.40
C ARG A 97 23.94 -12.97 13.46
N GLY A 98 25.11 -12.38 13.19
CA GLY A 98 25.31 -10.93 13.07
C GLY A 98 26.25 -10.31 14.10
N CYS A 99 26.84 -11.07 15.02
CA CYS A 99 27.85 -10.51 15.94
C CYS A 99 29.16 -10.23 15.19
N GLN A 100 29.56 -8.95 15.09
CA GLN A 100 30.78 -8.56 14.37
C GLN A 100 31.97 -8.29 15.32
N GLU A 101 31.82 -8.58 16.61
CA GLU A 101 32.86 -8.29 17.60
C GLU A 101 34.00 -9.30 17.55
N PHE A 102 35.23 -8.78 17.63
CA PHE A 102 36.44 -9.53 17.91
C PHE A 102 36.83 -9.30 19.37
N ILE A 103 36.79 -10.37 20.15
CA ILE A 103 37.01 -10.35 21.60
C ILE A 103 38.21 -11.21 21.97
N ARG A 104 38.83 -10.95 23.12
CA ARG A 104 39.93 -11.80 23.60
C ARG A 104 39.42 -13.22 23.83
N LEU A 105 40.24 -14.21 23.49
CA LEU A 105 39.85 -15.61 23.63
C LEU A 105 39.50 -15.98 25.08
N GLU A 106 40.15 -15.37 26.07
CA GLU A 106 39.81 -15.55 27.50
C GLU A 106 38.43 -15.02 27.90
N GLU A 107 37.90 -14.05 27.15
CA GLU A 107 36.59 -13.43 27.40
C GLU A 107 35.47 -14.06 26.57
N LEU A 108 35.81 -14.97 25.63
CA LEU A 108 34.87 -15.56 24.67
C LEU A 108 33.66 -16.19 25.33
N ASP A 109 33.86 -17.04 26.34
CA ASP A 109 32.75 -17.73 27.03
C ASP A 109 31.81 -16.72 27.69
N SER A 110 32.38 -15.72 28.39
CA SER A 110 31.60 -14.68 29.07
C SER A 110 30.81 -13.79 28.10
N HIS A 111 31.37 -13.51 26.92
CA HIS A 111 30.68 -12.78 25.87
C HIS A 111 29.57 -13.61 25.27
N VAL A 112 29.82 -14.88 24.92
CA VAL A 112 28.84 -15.79 24.29
C VAL A 112 27.59 -15.95 25.17
N GLU A 113 27.77 -16.11 26.49
CA GLU A 113 26.66 -16.17 27.46
C GLU A 113 25.78 -14.89 27.44
N ASN A 114 26.40 -13.73 27.22
CA ASN A 114 25.75 -12.43 27.26
C ASN A 114 25.46 -11.83 25.88
N CYS A 115 25.83 -12.54 24.81
CA CYS A 115 25.78 -12.00 23.46
C CYS A 115 24.32 -11.78 23.04
N GLY A 116 24.02 -10.57 22.56
CA GLY A 116 22.69 -10.23 22.06
C GLY A 116 22.26 -11.06 20.83
N PHE A 117 23.20 -11.70 20.14
CA PHE A 117 22.94 -12.56 18.98
C PHE A 117 22.80 -14.04 19.32
N ALA A 118 22.96 -14.41 20.60
CA ALA A 118 22.77 -15.78 21.07
C ALA A 118 21.34 -16.26 20.75
N PRO A 119 21.16 -17.49 20.23
CA PRO A 119 19.85 -18.03 19.91
C PRO A 119 19.05 -18.33 21.18
N VAL A 120 17.84 -17.80 21.26
CA VAL A 120 16.88 -18.07 22.35
C VAL A 120 15.54 -18.49 21.78
N LYS A 121 14.85 -19.40 22.48
CA LYS A 121 13.49 -19.83 22.15
C LYS A 121 12.49 -18.85 22.76
N CYS A 122 11.40 -18.60 22.02
CA CYS A 122 10.27 -17.84 22.53
C CYS A 122 9.63 -18.54 23.74
N SER A 123 9.29 -17.75 24.77
CA SER A 123 8.64 -18.23 26.00
C SER A 123 7.13 -18.35 25.86
N ASN A 124 6.53 -17.83 24.78
CA ASN A 124 5.10 -17.94 24.54
C ASN A 124 4.70 -19.36 24.16
N GLU A 125 3.69 -19.87 24.86
CA GLU A 125 3.20 -21.24 24.74
C GLU A 125 2.68 -21.50 23.30
N GLY A 126 3.28 -22.47 22.61
CA GLY A 126 2.96 -22.78 21.21
C GLY A 126 3.87 -22.11 20.17
N CYS A 127 4.72 -21.15 20.57
CA CYS A 127 5.71 -20.57 19.67
C CYS A 127 7.02 -21.40 19.66
N GLY A 128 7.36 -21.99 18.51
CA GLY A 128 8.59 -22.80 18.33
C GLY A 128 9.79 -22.03 17.75
N ILE A 129 9.69 -20.70 17.61
CA ILE A 129 10.66 -19.88 16.88
C ILE A 129 11.93 -19.64 17.72
N VAL A 130 13.09 -19.69 17.06
CA VAL A 130 14.42 -19.36 17.63
C VAL A 130 14.94 -18.07 17.02
N ILE A 131 15.17 -17.05 17.84
CA ILE A 131 15.62 -15.71 17.42
C ILE A 131 16.79 -15.23 18.28
N ASN A 132 17.35 -14.07 17.93
CA ASN A 132 18.45 -13.47 18.68
C ASN A 132 17.98 -12.96 20.06
N LYS A 133 18.79 -13.17 21.11
CA LYS A 133 18.52 -12.77 22.50
C LYS A 133 18.11 -11.31 22.64
N ARG A 134 18.70 -10.40 21.86
CA ARG A 134 18.35 -8.96 21.86
C ARG A 134 16.95 -8.66 21.29
N GLU A 135 16.41 -9.54 20.47
CA GLU A 135 15.12 -9.39 19.78
C GLU A 135 13.98 -10.10 20.54
N ILE A 136 14.30 -10.88 21.59
CA ILE A 136 13.33 -11.74 22.28
C ILE A 136 12.20 -10.95 22.92
N ILE A 137 12.53 -9.83 23.59
CA ILE A 137 11.53 -8.98 24.25
C ILE A 137 10.57 -8.41 23.21
N ASN A 138 11.10 -7.89 22.09
CA ASN A 138 10.27 -7.35 21.03
C ASN A 138 9.38 -8.44 20.41
N HIS A 139 9.93 -9.62 20.16
CA HIS A 139 9.16 -10.73 19.62
C HIS A 139 8.05 -11.17 20.59
N GLU A 140 8.37 -11.52 21.82
CA GLU A 140 7.39 -12.01 22.81
C GLU A 140 6.29 -10.99 23.09
N SER A 141 6.66 -9.71 23.15
CA SER A 141 5.72 -8.64 23.51
C SER A 141 4.92 -8.07 22.35
N THR A 142 5.43 -8.07 21.11
CA THR A 142 4.76 -7.37 19.98
C THR A 142 4.56 -8.21 18.73
N VAL A 143 5.48 -9.11 18.39
CA VAL A 143 5.48 -9.82 17.10
C VAL A 143 4.88 -11.23 17.18
N CYS A 144 5.07 -11.91 18.32
CA CYS A 144 4.71 -13.31 18.48
C CYS A 144 3.18 -13.50 18.41
N GLU A 145 2.73 -14.31 17.46
CA GLU A 145 1.30 -14.64 17.26
C GLU A 145 0.69 -15.38 18.45
N TYR A 146 1.52 -16.04 19.26
CA TYR A 146 1.13 -16.80 20.45
C TYR A 146 1.22 -15.97 21.75
N ARG A 147 1.47 -14.65 21.66
CA ARG A 147 1.57 -13.79 22.85
C ARG A 147 0.22 -13.66 23.55
N LYS A 148 0.22 -13.86 24.87
CA LYS A 148 -0.97 -13.62 25.71
C LYS A 148 -1.12 -12.11 25.92
N VAL A 149 -2.15 -11.50 25.35
CA VAL A 149 -2.44 -10.07 25.52
C VAL A 149 -3.37 -9.89 26.73
N ASN A 150 -2.92 -9.18 27.75
CA ASN A 150 -3.75 -8.85 28.91
C ASN A 150 -4.83 -7.85 28.53
N CYS A 151 -6.08 -8.33 28.45
CA CYS A 151 -7.24 -7.50 28.24
C CYS A 151 -7.50 -6.64 29.50
N HIS A 152 -7.28 -5.33 29.38
CA HIS A 152 -7.46 -4.35 30.48
C HIS A 152 -8.94 -4.12 30.87
N ASN A 153 -9.90 -4.79 30.25
CA ASN A 153 -11.32 -4.52 30.45
C ASN A 153 -12.23 -5.77 30.34
N CYS A 154 -11.74 -6.99 30.61
CA CYS A 154 -12.61 -8.19 30.56
C CYS A 154 -13.87 -8.07 31.43
N MET A 155 -13.81 -7.47 32.62
CA MET A 155 -15.00 -7.25 33.45
C MET A 155 -16.01 -6.29 32.80
N LYS A 156 -15.52 -5.31 32.02
CA LYS A 156 -16.38 -4.37 31.28
C LYS A 156 -16.96 -5.03 30.03
N ILE A 157 -16.21 -5.92 29.38
CA ILE A 157 -16.66 -6.70 28.22
C ILE A 157 -17.74 -7.70 28.63
N GLU A 158 -17.63 -8.37 29.78
CA GLU A 158 -18.71 -9.23 30.28
C GLU A 158 -19.98 -8.44 30.60
N GLN A 159 -19.84 -7.26 31.22
CA GLN A 159 -20.96 -6.34 31.46
C GLN A 159 -21.56 -5.78 30.16
N ASP A 160 -20.73 -5.46 29.17
CA ASP A 160 -21.14 -4.98 27.85
C ASP A 160 -21.81 -6.10 27.03
N ILE A 161 -21.35 -7.35 27.16
CA ILE A 161 -21.98 -8.53 26.54
C ILE A 161 -23.35 -8.77 27.16
N GLU A 162 -23.47 -8.69 28.48
CA GLU A 162 -24.76 -8.89 29.15
C GLU A 162 -25.74 -7.74 28.84
N ALA A 163 -25.26 -6.50 28.83
CA ALA A 163 -26.03 -5.34 28.38
C ALA A 163 -26.39 -5.40 26.88
N MET A 164 -25.55 -6.02 26.04
CA MET A 164 -25.87 -6.29 24.63
C MET A 164 -26.94 -7.36 24.49
N LYS A 165 -26.92 -8.44 25.31
CA LYS A 165 -27.97 -9.46 25.30
C LYS A 165 -29.32 -8.88 25.68
N GLU A 166 -29.40 -8.09 26.76
CA GLU A 166 -30.63 -7.41 27.16
C GLU A 166 -31.15 -6.46 26.06
N LYS A 167 -30.25 -5.74 25.37
CA LYS A 167 -30.63 -4.88 24.24
C LYS A 167 -31.11 -5.67 23.04
N ILE A 168 -30.48 -6.80 22.72
CA ILE A 168 -30.88 -7.69 21.62
C ILE A 168 -32.27 -8.30 21.88
N GLU A 169 -32.56 -8.67 23.12
CA GLU A 169 -33.88 -9.17 23.54
C GLU A 169 -34.98 -8.09 23.47
N GLY A 170 -34.60 -6.81 23.52
CA GLY A 170 -35.51 -5.66 23.36
C GLY A 170 -35.76 -5.19 21.92
N LEU A 171 -35.10 -5.77 20.90
CA LEU A 171 -35.28 -5.37 19.49
C LEU A 171 -36.51 -6.03 18.89
N ALA A 172 -37.61 -5.28 18.76
CA ALA A 172 -38.89 -5.80 18.26
C ALA A 172 -39.11 -5.58 16.74
N SER A 173 -38.32 -4.71 16.09
CA SER A 173 -38.48 -4.36 14.66
C SER A 173 -37.17 -4.38 13.86
N LYS A 174 -37.28 -4.45 12.52
CA LYS A 174 -36.11 -4.43 11.61
C LYS A 174 -35.39 -3.08 11.63
N GLU A 175 -36.10 -1.99 11.90
CA GLU A 175 -35.53 -0.65 12.06
C GLU A 175 -34.63 -0.55 13.30
N ASP A 176 -35.02 -1.20 14.41
CA ASP A 176 -34.24 -1.19 15.66
C ASP A 176 -32.92 -1.96 15.51
N VAL A 177 -32.95 -3.09 14.78
CA VAL A 177 -31.75 -3.88 14.46
C VAL A 177 -30.77 -3.07 13.59
N LYS A 178 -31.29 -2.32 12.62
CA LYS A 178 -30.47 -1.46 11.75
C LYS A 178 -29.79 -0.34 12.56
N ALA A 179 -30.53 0.36 13.41
CA ALA A 179 -29.97 1.42 14.27
C ALA A 179 -28.93 0.88 15.26
N PHE A 180 -29.13 -0.34 15.77
CA PHE A 180 -28.17 -1.00 16.65
C PHE A 180 -26.86 -1.35 15.93
N ILE A 181 -26.94 -1.87 14.70
CA ILE A 181 -25.76 -2.17 13.87
C ILE A 181 -25.01 -0.87 13.51
N GLU A 182 -25.72 0.20 13.15
CA GLU A 182 -25.10 1.50 12.85
C GLU A 182 -24.35 2.07 14.08
N ALA A 183 -24.91 1.96 15.28
CA ALA A 183 -24.26 2.40 16.51
C ALA A 183 -23.00 1.57 16.86
N LEU A 184 -23.05 0.24 16.66
CA LEU A 184 -21.91 -0.64 16.84
C LEU A 184 -20.78 -0.33 15.85
N MET A 185 -21.12 -0.04 14.59
CA MET A 185 -20.14 0.36 13.58
C MET A 185 -19.43 1.63 14.00
N VAL A 186 -20.14 2.65 14.48
CA VAL A 186 -19.53 3.92 14.96
C VAL A 186 -18.56 3.68 16.13
N GLN A 187 -18.92 2.85 17.10
CA GLN A 187 -18.02 2.50 18.22
C GLN A 187 -16.78 1.72 17.77
N MET A 188 -16.93 0.84 16.77
CA MET A 188 -15.82 0.12 16.17
C MET A 188 -14.89 1.07 15.39
N PHE A 189 -15.44 2.05 14.68
CA PHE A 189 -14.69 3.07 13.94
C PHE A 189 -13.80 3.91 14.87
N GLU A 190 -14.28 4.31 16.05
CA GLU A 190 -13.44 5.08 16.99
C GLU A 190 -12.27 4.26 17.56
N LYS A 191 -12.50 2.97 17.86
CA LYS A 191 -11.45 2.06 18.35
C LYS A 191 -10.39 1.74 17.31
N LEU A 192 -10.77 1.59 16.03
CA LEU A 192 -9.83 1.36 14.93
C LEU A 192 -9.00 2.61 14.60
N ARG A 193 -9.59 3.80 14.69
CA ARG A 193 -8.88 5.09 14.50
C ARG A 193 -7.79 5.31 15.55
N PHE A 194 -7.99 4.81 16.77
CA PHE A 194 -6.99 4.82 17.83
C PHE A 194 -5.83 3.86 17.54
N LEU A 195 -6.10 2.69 16.98
CA LEU A 195 -5.09 1.72 16.55
C LEU A 195 -4.27 2.21 15.35
N GLU A 196 -4.87 2.81 14.34
CA GLU A 196 -4.16 3.42 13.18
C GLU A 196 -3.21 4.54 13.61
N ASN A 197 -3.60 5.38 14.57
CA ASN A 197 -2.72 6.43 15.11
C ASN A 197 -1.57 5.86 15.96
N THR A 198 -1.75 4.66 16.53
CA THR A 198 -0.73 3.98 17.36
C THR A 198 0.24 3.17 16.49
N ILE A 199 -0.22 2.68 15.34
CA ILE A 199 0.60 2.00 14.32
C ILE A 199 1.03 3.05 13.28
N GLN A 200 1.98 3.92 13.65
CA GLN A 200 2.77 4.65 12.66
C GLN A 200 3.59 3.63 11.88
N ILE A 201 3.03 3.10 10.79
CA ILE A 201 3.79 2.38 9.76
C ILE A 201 4.94 3.32 9.36
N SER A 202 6.18 2.86 9.55
CA SER A 202 7.37 3.72 9.46
C SER A 202 7.35 4.60 8.20
N SER A 203 7.81 5.84 8.33
CA SER A 203 7.91 6.79 7.21
C SER A 203 8.63 6.20 5.99
N ALA A 204 9.58 5.27 6.20
CA ALA A 204 10.29 4.56 5.15
C ALA A 204 9.40 3.65 4.28
N VAL A 205 8.45 2.93 4.89
CA VAL A 205 7.50 2.07 4.14
C VAL A 205 6.50 2.93 3.36
N ASN A 206 6.01 4.01 3.98
CA ASN A 206 5.16 4.98 3.28
C ASN A 206 5.90 5.68 2.13
N HIS A 207 7.18 6.02 2.31
CA HIS A 207 8.00 6.63 1.26
C HIS A 207 8.26 5.67 0.09
N ALA A 208 8.53 4.39 0.39
CA ALA A 208 8.70 3.35 -0.63
C ALA A 208 7.39 3.05 -1.39
N ALA A 209 6.25 2.96 -0.69
CA ALA A 209 4.95 2.77 -1.32
C ALA A 209 4.57 3.96 -2.21
N ASN A 210 4.77 5.20 -1.74
CA ASN A 210 4.51 6.41 -2.52
C ASN A 210 5.45 6.53 -3.74
N ALA A 211 6.68 6.03 -3.67
CA ALA A 211 7.62 6.06 -4.80
C ALA A 211 7.19 5.16 -5.97
N LEU A 212 6.30 4.21 -5.74
CA LEU A 212 5.74 3.32 -6.76
C LEU A 212 4.40 3.81 -7.32
N MET A 213 3.80 4.86 -6.73
CA MET A 213 2.53 5.40 -7.17
C MET A 213 2.72 6.34 -8.35
N GLU A 214 1.82 6.23 -9.31
CA GLU A 214 1.79 7.08 -10.50
C GLU A 214 1.31 8.49 -10.16
N ASP A 215 2.02 9.49 -10.69
CA ASP A 215 1.71 10.90 -10.51
C ASP A 215 0.34 11.25 -11.08
N ILE A 216 -0.30 12.26 -10.50
CA ILE A 216 -1.66 12.65 -10.88
C ILE A 216 -1.58 13.97 -11.63
N LEU A 217 -2.31 14.10 -12.73
CA LEU A 217 -2.50 15.35 -13.45
C LEU A 217 -3.94 15.83 -13.27
N VAL A 218 -4.13 17.12 -12.95
CA VAL A 218 -5.45 17.76 -12.89
C VAL A 218 -5.48 18.97 -13.83
N ALA A 219 -6.51 19.07 -14.66
CA ALA A 219 -6.61 20.07 -15.71
C ALA A 219 -7.96 20.80 -15.69
N GLY A 220 -7.88 22.13 -15.87
CA GLY A 220 -9.04 23.02 -15.99
C GLY A 220 -9.98 23.04 -14.79
N GLY A 221 -11.27 23.26 -15.05
CA GLY A 221 -12.31 23.46 -14.07
C GLY A 221 -12.73 24.92 -13.93
N LYS A 222 -13.49 25.22 -12.88
CA LYS A 222 -13.95 26.57 -12.51
C LYS A 222 -13.11 27.12 -11.37
N ASP A 223 -12.61 28.34 -11.53
CA ASP A 223 -12.00 29.10 -10.43
C ASP A 223 -13.06 29.55 -9.40
N ILE A 224 -12.62 30.25 -8.35
CA ILE A 224 -13.50 30.78 -7.30
C ILE A 224 -14.59 31.72 -7.87
N ARG A 225 -14.30 32.46 -8.93
CA ARG A 225 -15.21 33.38 -9.62
C ARG A 225 -16.11 32.69 -10.65
N GLY A 226 -15.87 31.41 -10.94
CA GLY A 226 -16.60 30.62 -11.93
C GLY A 226 -16.02 30.67 -13.34
N ASN A 227 -14.86 31.31 -13.55
CA ASN A 227 -14.17 31.36 -14.84
C ASN A 227 -13.56 30.01 -15.18
N ALA A 228 -13.48 29.72 -16.49
CA ALA A 228 -12.83 28.52 -16.98
C ALA A 228 -11.31 28.60 -16.78
N LEU A 229 -10.74 27.59 -16.13
CA LEU A 229 -9.30 27.46 -15.93
C LEU A 229 -8.66 26.75 -17.12
N LYS A 230 -7.52 27.27 -17.56
CA LYS A 230 -6.57 26.56 -18.44
C LYS A 230 -5.40 25.93 -17.68
N SER A 231 -5.30 26.21 -16.38
CA SER A 231 -4.19 25.76 -15.54
C SER A 231 -4.24 24.25 -15.32
N VAL A 232 -3.04 23.68 -15.29
CA VAL A 232 -2.80 22.25 -15.14
C VAL A 232 -1.80 22.09 -14.01
N GLU A 233 -2.06 21.15 -13.12
CA GLU A 233 -1.19 20.84 -12.00
C GLU A 233 -0.89 19.34 -11.95
N ARG A 234 0.33 19.01 -11.54
CA ARG A 234 0.80 17.64 -11.35
C ARG A 234 1.10 17.41 -9.88
N PHE A 235 0.55 16.36 -9.31
CA PHE A 235 0.93 15.88 -7.99
C PHE A 235 2.00 14.80 -8.11
N SER A 236 3.13 14.99 -7.43
CA SER A 236 4.16 13.97 -7.31
C SER A 236 4.04 13.24 -5.98
N TRP A 237 3.84 11.93 -6.01
CA TRP A 237 3.81 11.12 -4.78
C TRP A 237 5.17 11.06 -4.10
N LYS A 238 6.25 11.01 -4.89
CA LYS A 238 7.64 10.99 -4.41
C LYS A 238 7.95 12.25 -3.60
N ASN A 239 7.59 13.42 -4.13
CA ASN A 239 7.91 14.70 -3.49
C ASN A 239 6.78 15.19 -2.57
N ASN A 240 5.59 14.57 -2.64
CA ASN A 240 4.39 14.97 -1.92
C ASN A 240 4.07 16.46 -2.10
N VAL A 241 4.10 16.94 -3.34
CA VAL A 241 3.83 18.34 -3.70
C VAL A 241 3.05 18.44 -5.01
N TRP A 242 2.30 19.53 -5.13
CA TRP A 242 1.65 19.95 -6.37
C TRP A 242 2.52 20.95 -7.11
N GLU A 243 2.82 20.67 -8.36
CA GLU A 243 3.59 21.54 -9.24
C GLU A 243 2.70 22.05 -10.38
N ARG A 244 2.78 23.33 -10.68
CA ARG A 244 2.14 23.87 -11.90
C ARG A 244 2.92 23.39 -13.11
N VAL A 245 2.22 22.86 -14.09
CA VAL A 245 2.79 22.48 -15.39
C VAL A 245 2.22 23.36 -16.50
N SER A 246 2.69 23.16 -17.73
CA SER A 246 2.23 23.90 -18.90
C SER A 246 0.70 23.90 -18.98
N SER A 247 0.14 25.10 -19.12
CA SER A 247 -1.31 25.28 -19.22
C SER A 247 -1.83 24.81 -20.58
N MET A 248 -3.07 24.37 -20.62
CA MET A 248 -3.81 24.14 -21.86
C MET A 248 -3.89 25.45 -22.67
N ASN A 249 -4.15 25.31 -23.97
CA ASN A 249 -4.39 26.43 -24.87
C ASN A 249 -5.66 27.19 -24.46
N ASP A 250 -6.73 26.45 -24.15
CA ASP A 250 -8.03 27.01 -23.77
C ASP A 250 -8.47 26.65 -22.35
N GLY A 251 -9.23 27.55 -21.74
CA GLY A 251 -9.86 27.32 -20.45
C GLY A 251 -11.08 26.39 -20.57
N ARG A 252 -11.12 25.30 -19.81
CA ARG A 252 -12.14 24.26 -19.96
C ARG A 252 -12.89 23.97 -18.66
N ILE A 253 -14.21 23.85 -18.75
CA ILE A 253 -15.10 23.46 -17.65
C ILE A 253 -15.87 22.21 -18.06
N GLY A 254 -15.84 21.17 -17.23
CA GLY A 254 -16.55 19.93 -17.53
C GLY A 254 -15.96 19.20 -18.74
N ALA A 255 -14.66 19.36 -18.96
CA ALA A 255 -13.91 18.49 -19.86
C ALA A 255 -13.70 17.11 -19.22
N THR A 256 -13.19 16.19 -20.04
CA THR A 256 -12.78 14.85 -19.61
C THR A 256 -11.35 14.60 -20.07
N SER A 257 -10.56 13.90 -19.25
CA SER A 257 -9.19 13.51 -19.57
C SER A 257 -9.01 12.01 -19.57
N PHE A 258 -8.13 11.53 -20.44
CA PHE A 258 -7.76 10.13 -20.53
C PHE A 258 -6.33 9.97 -21.05
N VAL A 259 -5.74 8.80 -20.85
CA VAL A 259 -4.40 8.45 -21.33
C VAL A 259 -4.52 7.50 -22.52
N TYR A 260 -3.73 7.75 -23.56
CA TYR A 260 -3.57 6.87 -24.72
C TYR A 260 -2.14 6.99 -25.24
N GLU A 261 -1.49 5.86 -25.55
CA GLU A 261 -0.10 5.82 -26.09
C GLU A 261 0.90 6.74 -25.35
N ASN A 262 0.88 6.74 -24.01
CA ASN A 262 1.76 7.57 -23.18
C ASN A 262 1.54 9.10 -23.33
N GLN A 263 0.39 9.52 -23.84
CA GLN A 263 -0.03 10.91 -23.95
C GLN A 263 -1.30 11.14 -23.13
N VAL A 264 -1.46 12.36 -22.61
CA VAL A 264 -2.68 12.78 -21.92
C VAL A 264 -3.55 13.58 -22.86
N PHE A 265 -4.81 13.19 -23.02
CA PHE A 265 -5.79 13.89 -23.82
C PHE A 265 -6.76 14.61 -22.90
N VAL A 266 -7.15 15.84 -23.27
CA VAL A 266 -8.25 16.59 -22.64
C VAL A 266 -9.26 16.95 -23.72
N ALA A 267 -10.44 16.37 -23.62
CA ALA A 267 -11.51 16.49 -24.61
C ALA A 267 -12.71 17.28 -24.08
N GLY A 268 -13.24 18.15 -24.93
CA GLY A 268 -14.49 18.87 -24.69
C GLY A 268 -14.40 19.97 -23.62
N GLY A 269 -15.55 20.30 -23.04
CA GLY A 269 -15.72 21.40 -22.08
C GLY A 269 -15.92 22.76 -22.77
N CYS A 270 -16.69 23.65 -22.12
CA CYS A 270 -17.02 25.00 -22.64
C CYS A 270 -17.53 25.02 -24.10
N ASP A 271 -18.31 24.02 -24.51
CA ASP A 271 -18.80 23.88 -25.89
C ASP A 271 -17.66 23.88 -26.93
N SER A 272 -16.55 23.21 -26.61
CA SER A 272 -15.44 22.96 -27.53
C SER A 272 -15.49 21.54 -28.10
N ARG A 273 -15.12 21.39 -29.37
CA ARG A 273 -14.88 20.08 -30.01
C ARG A 273 -13.40 19.72 -30.08
N VAL A 274 -12.52 20.63 -29.68
CA VAL A 274 -11.07 20.45 -29.70
C VAL A 274 -10.67 19.46 -28.62
N ILE A 275 -9.76 18.55 -28.99
CA ILE A 275 -9.08 17.65 -28.07
C ILE A 275 -7.63 18.10 -28.01
N GLU A 276 -7.19 18.53 -26.84
CA GLU A 276 -5.80 18.90 -26.60
C GLU A 276 -5.01 17.70 -26.11
N VAL A 277 -3.75 17.59 -26.54
CA VAL A 277 -2.87 16.45 -26.28
C VAL A 277 -1.60 16.95 -25.61
N LEU A 278 -1.30 16.43 -24.42
CA LEU A 278 -0.08 16.69 -23.70
C LEU A 278 0.92 15.56 -23.95
N ASN A 279 2.02 15.90 -24.60
CA ASN A 279 3.13 14.98 -24.86
C ASN A 279 3.99 14.82 -23.60
N LEU A 280 4.11 13.59 -23.10
CA LEU A 280 4.94 13.28 -21.92
C LEU A 280 6.41 12.96 -22.25
N ASN A 281 6.74 12.80 -23.55
CA ASN A 281 8.02 12.27 -24.01
C ASN A 281 9.15 13.31 -24.12
N GLU A 282 8.87 14.62 -24.24
CA GLU A 282 9.85 15.61 -24.71
C GLU A 282 10.53 16.46 -23.64
N GLY A 283 10.44 16.09 -22.35
CA GLY A 283 11.10 16.83 -21.25
C GLY A 283 10.48 18.20 -20.93
N LEU A 284 9.84 18.85 -21.90
CA LEU A 284 8.93 19.97 -21.72
C LEU A 284 7.50 19.50 -22.04
N LEU A 285 6.61 19.59 -21.06
CA LEU A 285 5.19 19.33 -21.26
C LEU A 285 4.64 20.37 -22.25
N GLN A 286 4.33 19.97 -23.48
CA GLN A 286 3.73 20.85 -24.49
C GLN A 286 2.36 20.32 -24.91
N TRP A 287 1.42 21.24 -25.08
CA TRP A 287 0.07 20.95 -25.54
C TRP A 287 -0.01 21.12 -27.05
N GLY A 288 -0.37 20.04 -27.74
CA GLY A 288 -0.78 20.03 -29.14
C GLY A 288 -2.29 19.85 -29.28
N GLU A 289 -2.78 19.89 -30.52
CA GLU A 289 -4.16 19.57 -30.86
C GLU A 289 -4.21 18.21 -31.56
N SER A 290 -5.18 17.38 -31.18
CA SER A 290 -5.45 16.12 -31.88
C SER A 290 -6.16 16.37 -33.20
N MET A 291 -5.87 15.55 -34.20
CA MET A 291 -6.63 15.52 -35.45
C MET A 291 -8.07 15.01 -35.24
N ALA A 292 -8.30 14.22 -34.18
CA ALA A 292 -9.62 13.79 -33.79
C ALA A 292 -10.38 14.92 -33.07
N LYS A 293 -11.68 15.04 -33.33
CA LYS A 293 -12.56 16.03 -32.70
C LYS A 293 -13.69 15.33 -31.98
N VAL A 294 -14.11 15.91 -30.86
CA VAL A 294 -15.32 15.45 -30.16
C VAL A 294 -16.50 15.55 -31.14
N PRO A 295 -17.38 14.55 -31.21
CA PRO A 295 -18.45 14.51 -32.20
C PRO A 295 -19.42 15.67 -32.12
N TYR A 296 -19.76 16.11 -30.90
CA TYR A 296 -20.73 17.17 -30.66
C TYR A 296 -20.18 18.21 -29.68
N TYR A 297 -20.70 19.42 -29.78
CA TYR A 297 -20.47 20.47 -28.77
C TYR A 297 -21.11 20.07 -27.45
N CYS A 298 -20.35 20.10 -26.36
CA CYS A 298 -20.83 19.61 -25.07
C CYS A 298 -20.14 20.30 -23.89
N LYS A 299 -20.95 20.55 -22.86
CA LYS A 299 -20.52 20.94 -21.52
C LYS A 299 -20.75 19.76 -20.59
N TYR A 300 -19.74 19.31 -19.86
CA TYR A 300 -19.78 18.12 -18.98
C TYR A 300 -19.68 16.78 -19.73
N LEU A 301 -18.61 16.63 -20.49
CA LEU A 301 -18.29 15.38 -21.16
C LEU A 301 -17.80 14.32 -20.15
N ARG A 302 -18.15 13.06 -20.38
CA ARG A 302 -17.55 11.90 -19.71
C ARG A 302 -17.02 10.95 -20.77
N SER A 303 -15.76 10.58 -20.66
CA SER A 303 -15.11 9.68 -21.60
C SER A 303 -14.55 8.45 -20.92
N VAL A 304 -14.46 7.37 -21.67
CA VAL A 304 -13.74 6.16 -21.29
C VAL A 304 -12.97 5.65 -22.49
N VAL A 305 -11.70 5.29 -22.27
CA VAL A 305 -10.89 4.55 -23.26
C VAL A 305 -11.42 3.12 -23.37
N TYR A 306 -11.82 2.74 -24.58
CA TYR A 306 -12.35 1.44 -24.97
C TYR A 306 -11.44 0.80 -26.03
N GLN A 307 -11.18 -0.51 -25.91
CA GLN A 307 -10.37 -1.27 -26.88
C GLN A 307 -8.99 -0.67 -27.20
N ASN A 308 -8.41 0.08 -26.26
CA ASN A 308 -7.06 0.64 -26.37
C ASN A 308 -6.79 1.50 -27.61
N ARG A 309 -7.79 1.94 -28.39
CA ARG A 309 -7.69 2.86 -29.57
C ARG A 309 -8.94 3.71 -29.80
N THR A 310 -9.99 3.40 -29.07
CA THR A 310 -11.30 4.01 -29.20
C THR A 310 -11.66 4.69 -27.90
N VAL A 311 -12.40 5.79 -27.95
CA VAL A 311 -12.92 6.45 -26.76
C VAL A 311 -14.43 6.52 -26.89
N LEU A 312 -15.10 6.03 -25.85
CA LEU A 312 -16.54 6.20 -25.69
C LEU A 312 -16.80 7.50 -24.96
N PHE A 313 -17.53 8.39 -25.62
CA PHE A 313 -18.01 9.63 -25.06
C PHE A 313 -19.48 9.47 -24.70
N CYS A 314 -19.78 9.60 -23.40
CA CYS A 314 -21.12 9.85 -22.92
C CYS A 314 -21.29 11.36 -22.78
N ILE A 315 -22.17 11.90 -23.60
CA ILE A 315 -22.23 13.33 -23.89
C ILE A 315 -23.45 13.90 -23.19
N CYS A 316 -23.20 14.75 -22.20
CA CYS A 316 -24.24 15.50 -21.50
C CYS A 316 -24.55 16.79 -22.30
N SER A 317 -25.53 16.73 -23.19
CA SER A 317 -26.03 17.90 -23.92
C SER A 317 -27.54 17.77 -24.13
N LYS A 318 -28.18 18.72 -24.82
CA LYS A 318 -29.61 18.59 -25.20
C LYS A 318 -29.94 17.30 -25.97
N THR A 319 -28.94 16.59 -26.49
CA THR A 319 -29.14 15.40 -27.33
C THR A 319 -28.86 14.07 -26.64
N ASP A 320 -28.22 14.06 -25.46
CA ASP A 320 -27.84 12.87 -24.67
C ASP A 320 -27.41 11.65 -25.50
N ASN A 321 -26.31 11.82 -26.23
CA ASN A 321 -25.78 10.81 -27.12
C ASN A 321 -24.57 10.11 -26.51
N CYS A 322 -24.43 8.82 -26.81
CA CYS A 322 -23.18 8.09 -26.67
C CYS A 322 -22.53 7.97 -28.05
N ALA A 323 -21.25 8.29 -28.14
CA ALA A 323 -20.50 8.21 -29.38
C ALA A 323 -19.14 7.55 -29.17
N GLU A 324 -18.75 6.77 -30.16
CA GLU A 324 -17.47 6.08 -30.27
C GLU A 324 -16.55 6.89 -31.20
N LEU A 325 -15.39 7.29 -30.70
CA LEU A 325 -14.37 8.02 -31.46
C LEU A 325 -13.11 7.19 -31.58
N CYS A 326 -12.65 6.94 -32.80
CA CYS A 326 -11.34 6.35 -33.06
C CYS A 326 -10.24 7.43 -32.94
N LEU A 327 -9.22 7.19 -32.11
CA LEU A 327 -8.09 8.13 -31.94
C LEU A 327 -7.07 8.03 -33.06
N THR A 328 -7.06 6.92 -33.81
CA THR A 328 -6.14 6.69 -34.93
C THR A 328 -6.78 7.06 -36.27
N ALA A 329 -5.97 7.42 -37.26
CA ALA A 329 -6.45 7.66 -38.62
C ALA A 329 -7.30 6.46 -39.11
N PRO A 330 -8.51 6.69 -39.66
CA PRO A 330 -9.03 7.95 -40.20
C PRO A 330 -9.80 8.86 -39.20
N HIS A 331 -9.72 8.62 -37.90
CA HIS A 331 -10.42 9.38 -36.84
C HIS A 331 -11.95 9.34 -36.98
N THR A 332 -12.48 8.17 -37.32
CA THR A 332 -13.92 7.96 -37.48
C THR A 332 -14.65 8.18 -36.17
N CYS A 333 -15.84 8.76 -36.28
CA CYS A 333 -16.77 8.90 -35.17
C CYS A 333 -18.10 8.25 -35.51
N LYS A 334 -18.60 7.40 -34.61
CA LYS A 334 -19.85 6.66 -34.75
C LYS A 334 -20.75 6.97 -33.56
N GLN A 335 -21.98 7.42 -33.80
CA GLN A 335 -22.98 7.47 -32.74
C GLN A 335 -23.41 6.04 -32.42
N LEU A 336 -23.35 5.64 -31.15
CA LEU A 336 -23.74 4.30 -30.71
C LEU A 336 -25.23 4.27 -30.35
N CYS A 337 -25.60 5.11 -29.39
CA CYS A 337 -26.97 5.15 -28.89
C CYS A 337 -27.34 6.55 -28.41
N LYS A 338 -28.63 6.72 -28.15
CA LYS A 338 -29.16 7.83 -27.38
C LYS A 338 -29.50 7.30 -25.99
N ILE A 339 -29.08 8.00 -24.94
CA ILE A 339 -29.47 7.65 -23.58
C ILE A 339 -31.00 7.72 -23.49
N PRO A 340 -31.67 6.74 -22.86
CA PRO A 340 -33.13 6.71 -22.78
C PRO A 340 -33.70 8.01 -22.20
N GLU A 341 -34.77 8.51 -22.82
CA GLU A 341 -35.50 9.67 -22.31
C GLU A 341 -36.16 9.37 -20.95
N PRO A 342 -36.30 10.35 -20.05
CA PRO A 342 -35.95 11.76 -20.25
C PRO A 342 -34.44 12.04 -20.21
N ALA A 343 -34.02 13.00 -21.03
CA ALA A 343 -32.67 13.53 -21.05
C ALA A 343 -32.13 13.83 -19.64
N ARG A 344 -30.87 13.47 -19.34
CA ARG A 344 -30.23 13.61 -18.02
C ARG A 344 -28.93 14.40 -18.08
N THR A 345 -28.66 15.21 -17.06
CA THR A 345 -27.43 16.01 -16.93
C THR A 345 -26.73 15.76 -15.59
N TYR A 346 -25.44 16.10 -15.51
CA TYR A 346 -24.60 15.91 -14.31
C TYR A 346 -24.57 14.47 -13.75
N TYR A 347 -24.89 13.47 -14.57
CA TYR A 347 -24.75 12.07 -14.23
C TYR A 347 -23.27 11.66 -14.17
N THR A 348 -23.00 10.55 -13.50
CA THR A 348 -21.67 9.95 -13.42
C THR A 348 -21.59 8.75 -14.34
N VAL A 349 -20.45 8.57 -14.99
CA VAL A 349 -20.20 7.44 -15.88
C VAL A 349 -18.97 6.69 -15.40
N VAL A 350 -19.10 5.38 -15.26
CA VAL A 350 -17.97 4.47 -14.98
C VAL A 350 -18.06 3.32 -15.96
N ALA A 351 -17.00 3.09 -16.73
CA ALA A 351 -16.96 1.94 -17.61
C ALA A 351 -16.25 0.74 -17.00
N LEU A 352 -16.71 -0.43 -17.42
CA LEU A 352 -16.32 -1.76 -16.98
C LEU A 352 -16.20 -2.64 -18.23
N GLU A 353 -15.01 -2.72 -18.81
CA GLU A 353 -14.68 -3.50 -20.02
C GLU A 353 -15.64 -3.32 -21.19
N HIS A 354 -16.69 -4.14 -21.27
CA HIS A 354 -17.72 -4.14 -22.33
C HIS A 354 -19.01 -3.40 -21.95
N LYS A 355 -19.05 -2.79 -20.77
CA LYS A 355 -20.23 -2.14 -20.21
C LYS A 355 -19.92 -0.74 -19.71
N VAL A 356 -20.92 0.12 -19.76
CA VAL A 356 -20.87 1.47 -19.19
C VAL A 356 -21.99 1.60 -18.19
N LEU A 357 -21.67 1.96 -16.95
CA LEU A 357 -22.65 2.29 -15.92
C LEU A 357 -22.84 3.80 -15.86
N ILE A 358 -24.10 4.22 -15.84
CA ILE A 358 -24.55 5.61 -15.78
C ILE A 358 -25.35 5.77 -14.49
N PHE A 359 -24.90 6.66 -13.62
CA PHE A 359 -25.42 6.83 -12.27
C PHE A 359 -26.03 8.21 -12.07
N GLY A 360 -27.26 8.23 -11.60
CA GLY A 360 -27.95 9.42 -11.12
C GLY A 360 -28.00 10.55 -12.15
N GLY A 361 -27.79 11.78 -11.67
CA GLY A 361 -27.94 13.02 -12.44
C GLY A 361 -29.25 13.74 -12.13
N LEU A 362 -29.64 14.63 -13.04
CA LEU A 362 -30.87 15.42 -13.00
C LEU A 362 -31.58 15.26 -14.35
N TYR A 363 -32.92 15.16 -14.38
CA TYR A 363 -33.62 15.27 -15.66
C TYR A 363 -33.53 16.70 -16.22
N SER A 364 -33.15 16.83 -17.48
CA SER A 364 -32.98 18.11 -18.18
C SER A 364 -34.29 18.91 -18.34
N ALA A 365 -35.45 18.25 -18.18
CA ALA A 365 -36.78 18.86 -18.30
C ALA A 365 -37.25 19.61 -17.03
N SER A 366 -36.64 19.36 -15.85
CA SER A 366 -36.96 20.07 -14.60
C SER A 366 -35.77 20.06 -13.64
N ASN A 367 -35.43 21.22 -13.07
CA ASN A 367 -34.30 21.38 -12.16
C ASN A 367 -34.45 20.63 -10.81
N ASP A 368 -35.62 20.05 -10.53
CA ASP A 368 -35.97 19.42 -9.25
C ASP A 368 -36.07 17.88 -9.31
N ASN A 369 -35.78 17.26 -10.46
CA ASN A 369 -35.86 15.81 -10.61
C ASN A 369 -34.49 15.13 -10.50
N PHE A 370 -34.04 14.95 -9.26
CA PHE A 370 -32.82 14.23 -8.90
C PHE A 370 -33.00 12.72 -9.12
N LEU A 371 -31.96 12.07 -9.62
CA LEU A 371 -32.01 10.66 -10.01
C LEU A 371 -31.13 9.80 -9.09
N ASP A 372 -31.71 8.69 -8.63
CA ASP A 372 -31.00 7.54 -8.04
C ASP A 372 -30.86 6.38 -9.04
N SER A 373 -31.55 6.45 -10.18
CA SER A 373 -31.51 5.44 -11.24
C SER A 373 -30.09 5.12 -11.71
N VAL A 374 -29.88 3.84 -11.99
CA VAL A 374 -28.65 3.32 -12.58
C VAL A 374 -28.97 2.63 -13.89
N LEU A 375 -28.29 3.04 -14.97
CA LEU A 375 -28.40 2.40 -16.27
C LEU A 375 -27.09 1.70 -16.61
N GLN A 376 -27.18 0.48 -17.11
CA GLN A 376 -26.07 -0.22 -17.75
C GLN A 376 -26.28 -0.17 -19.26
N PHE A 377 -25.26 0.30 -19.98
CA PHE A 377 -25.18 0.23 -21.43
C PHE A 377 -24.17 -0.83 -21.83
N ASP A 378 -24.61 -1.84 -22.59
CA ASP A 378 -23.73 -2.85 -23.17
C ASP A 378 -23.22 -2.37 -24.54
N ILE A 379 -21.90 -2.23 -24.66
CA ILE A 379 -21.26 -1.66 -25.87
C ILE A 379 -21.38 -2.63 -27.05
N GLY A 380 -21.39 -3.94 -26.77
CA GLY A 380 -21.44 -4.98 -27.80
C GLY A 380 -22.82 -5.13 -28.42
N THR A 381 -23.87 -5.11 -27.58
CA THR A 381 -25.25 -5.26 -28.06
C THR A 381 -25.94 -3.91 -28.36
N ASN A 382 -25.37 -2.80 -27.90
CA ASN A 382 -25.95 -1.46 -28.01
C ASN A 382 -27.28 -1.32 -27.25
N GLU A 383 -27.43 -2.06 -26.14
CA GLU A 383 -28.67 -2.10 -25.36
C GLU A 383 -28.48 -1.49 -23.97
N PHE A 384 -29.56 -0.88 -23.48
CA PHE A 384 -29.67 -0.40 -22.11
C PHE A 384 -30.40 -1.42 -21.24
N LYS A 385 -29.92 -1.54 -20.01
CA LYS A 385 -30.54 -2.31 -18.94
C LYS A 385 -30.64 -1.44 -17.70
N GLU A 386 -31.83 -1.37 -17.11
CA GLU A 386 -32.01 -0.78 -15.79
C GLU A 386 -31.36 -1.67 -14.73
N MET A 387 -30.65 -1.04 -13.81
CA MET A 387 -29.97 -1.69 -12.70
C MET A 387 -30.56 -1.20 -11.38
N PRO A 388 -30.40 -1.96 -10.28
CA PRO A 388 -30.86 -1.53 -8.96
C PRO A 388 -30.39 -0.09 -8.63
N PRO A 389 -31.28 0.77 -8.13
CA PRO A 389 -31.01 2.19 -7.92
C PRO A 389 -30.04 2.42 -6.77
N LEU A 390 -29.48 3.63 -6.70
CA LEU A 390 -28.70 4.09 -5.56
C LEU A 390 -29.59 4.27 -4.32
N PRO A 391 -29.02 4.24 -3.10
CA PRO A 391 -29.77 4.50 -1.87
C PRO A 391 -30.38 5.91 -1.78
N CYS A 392 -29.85 6.86 -2.54
CA CYS A 392 -30.37 8.23 -2.63
C CYS A 392 -30.05 8.85 -3.99
N ALA A 393 -30.84 9.84 -4.37
CA ALA A 393 -30.66 10.58 -5.61
C ALA A 393 -29.44 11.50 -5.53
N LEU A 394 -28.53 11.40 -6.49
CA LEU A 394 -27.26 12.12 -6.50
C LEU A 394 -26.90 12.62 -7.90
N TYR A 395 -26.38 13.84 -7.98
CA TYR A 395 -25.80 14.40 -9.20
C TYR A 395 -24.44 15.03 -8.93
N GLY A 396 -23.63 15.20 -9.98
CA GLY A 396 -22.31 15.80 -9.89
C GLY A 396 -21.33 15.00 -9.02
N MET A 397 -21.53 13.69 -8.90
CA MET A 397 -20.57 12.79 -8.25
C MET A 397 -19.29 12.67 -9.09
N ALA A 398 -18.21 12.25 -8.44
CA ALA A 398 -17.08 11.65 -9.14
C ALA A 398 -17.27 10.13 -9.16
N GLY A 399 -16.80 9.47 -10.22
CA GLY A 399 -16.87 8.02 -10.38
C GLY A 399 -15.51 7.45 -10.77
N VAL A 400 -15.08 6.39 -10.08
CA VAL A 400 -13.86 5.64 -10.41
C VAL A 400 -14.15 4.14 -10.51
N ARG A 401 -13.39 3.44 -11.36
CA ARG A 401 -13.46 1.98 -11.50
C ARG A 401 -12.53 1.32 -10.50
N TRP A 402 -12.99 0.28 -9.80
CA TRP A 402 -12.13 -0.62 -9.02
C TRP A 402 -12.49 -2.07 -9.31
N GLY A 403 -11.64 -2.77 -10.07
CA GLY A 403 -11.95 -4.11 -10.59
C GLY A 403 -13.23 -4.11 -11.44
N ASP A 404 -14.21 -4.93 -11.04
CA ASP A 404 -15.55 -5.01 -11.65
C ASP A 404 -16.58 -4.09 -10.97
N GLN A 405 -16.14 -3.17 -10.10
CA GLN A 405 -17.02 -2.32 -9.30
C GLN A 405 -16.84 -0.84 -9.67
N ALA A 406 -17.88 -0.06 -9.39
CA ALA A 406 -17.85 1.39 -9.51
C ALA A 406 -17.87 2.01 -8.12
N ILE A 407 -17.01 3.00 -7.88
CA ILE A 407 -17.01 3.78 -6.65
C ILE A 407 -17.47 5.19 -6.98
N LEU A 408 -18.55 5.61 -6.34
CA LEU A 408 -19.20 6.91 -6.49
C LEU A 408 -18.90 7.77 -5.29
N ILE A 409 -18.49 9.01 -5.52
CA ILE A 409 -17.88 9.85 -4.50
C ILE A 409 -18.57 11.22 -4.49
N GLY A 410 -19.12 11.57 -3.32
CA GLY A 410 -19.73 12.88 -3.06
C GLY A 410 -20.98 13.11 -3.90
N GLY A 411 -20.98 14.23 -4.61
CA GLY A 411 -22.14 14.73 -5.35
C GLY A 411 -23.05 15.59 -4.48
N SER A 412 -24.23 15.89 -5.00
CA SER A 412 -25.26 16.63 -4.29
C SER A 412 -26.58 15.87 -4.33
N SER A 413 -27.30 15.87 -3.22
CA SER A 413 -28.68 15.39 -3.11
C SER A 413 -29.66 16.56 -3.00
N ASP A 414 -30.93 16.22 -3.17
CA ASP A 414 -32.09 17.11 -2.99
C ASP A 414 -32.28 17.56 -1.54
N LYS A 415 -32.10 16.63 -0.58
CA LYS A 415 -32.38 16.84 0.85
C LYS A 415 -31.25 17.55 1.59
N ASP A 416 -30.01 17.15 1.31
CA ASP A 416 -28.86 17.48 2.16
C ASP A 416 -27.89 18.48 1.49
N GLY A 417 -27.99 18.67 0.17
CA GLY A 417 -27.04 19.44 -0.62
C GLY A 417 -25.78 18.62 -0.92
N GLN A 418 -24.60 19.23 -0.86
CA GLN A 418 -23.32 18.53 -1.06
C GLN A 418 -23.14 17.37 -0.07
N SER A 419 -22.66 16.23 -0.58
CA SER A 419 -22.54 14.99 0.17
C SER A 419 -21.08 14.64 0.47
N LYS A 420 -20.86 13.97 1.61
CA LYS A 420 -19.60 13.29 1.98
C LYS A 420 -19.59 11.80 1.63
N LYS A 421 -20.74 11.27 1.24
CA LYS A 421 -20.95 9.82 1.11
C LYS A 421 -20.15 9.26 -0.04
N VAL A 422 -19.72 8.02 0.13
CA VAL A 422 -18.99 7.24 -0.86
C VAL A 422 -19.67 5.89 -0.98
N TYR A 423 -20.02 5.51 -2.20
CA TYR A 423 -20.75 4.28 -2.48
C TYR A 423 -19.93 3.37 -3.38
N MET A 424 -19.83 2.10 -3.02
CA MET A 424 -19.29 1.05 -3.86
C MET A 424 -20.45 0.25 -4.45
N TYR A 425 -20.55 0.26 -5.77
CA TYR A 425 -21.60 -0.38 -6.54
C TYR A 425 -21.08 -1.63 -7.23
N ASN A 426 -21.68 -2.77 -6.91
CA ASN A 426 -21.37 -4.04 -7.56
C ASN A 426 -22.09 -4.13 -8.91
N SER A 427 -21.33 -4.11 -10.01
CA SER A 427 -21.92 -4.13 -11.37
C SER A 427 -22.66 -5.42 -11.72
N LYS A 428 -22.37 -6.54 -11.04
CA LYS A 428 -22.99 -7.84 -11.31
C LYS A 428 -24.33 -7.98 -10.57
N THR A 429 -24.39 -7.55 -9.31
CA THR A 429 -25.58 -7.72 -8.46
C THR A 429 -26.43 -6.47 -8.35
N GLY A 430 -25.86 -5.29 -8.61
CA GLY A 430 -26.47 -3.99 -8.34
C GLY A 430 -26.50 -3.60 -6.86
N ASN A 431 -25.90 -4.40 -5.98
CA ASN A 431 -25.83 -4.08 -4.56
C ASN A 431 -24.91 -2.88 -4.34
N THR A 432 -25.35 -1.95 -3.50
CA THR A 432 -24.58 -0.79 -3.07
C THR A 432 -24.15 -0.96 -1.62
N ILE A 433 -22.87 -0.69 -1.34
CA ILE A 433 -22.31 -0.63 0.01
C ILE A 433 -21.79 0.79 0.24
N GLU A 434 -22.09 1.36 1.40
CA GLU A 434 -21.52 2.64 1.81
C GLU A 434 -20.10 2.43 2.36
N LEU A 435 -19.14 3.14 1.79
CA LEU A 435 -17.76 3.22 2.26
C LEU A 435 -17.62 4.36 3.29
N PRO A 436 -16.52 4.42 4.07
CA PRO A 436 -16.26 5.55 4.96
C PRO A 436 -16.46 6.88 4.24
N SER A 437 -17.15 7.82 4.90
CA SER A 437 -17.42 9.15 4.33
C SER A 437 -16.16 10.01 4.26
N MET A 438 -16.09 10.85 3.22
CA MET A 438 -15.07 11.88 3.03
C MET A 438 -14.98 12.84 4.23
N LEU A 439 -13.86 13.55 4.35
CA LEU A 439 -13.64 14.60 5.33
C LEU A 439 -14.50 15.83 5.03
N GLU A 440 -14.60 16.20 3.75
CA GLU A 440 -15.35 17.37 3.27
C GLU A 440 -16.49 16.96 2.35
N GLU A 441 -17.62 17.69 2.42
CA GLU A 441 -18.71 17.51 1.47
C GLU A 441 -18.36 18.16 0.13
N ARG A 442 -18.58 17.44 -0.98
CA ARG A 442 -18.14 17.90 -2.30
C ARG A 442 -19.12 17.49 -3.39
N SER A 443 -19.48 18.44 -4.25
CA SER A 443 -20.02 18.14 -5.58
C SER A 443 -19.18 18.73 -6.69
N GLY A 444 -19.16 18.06 -7.84
CA GLY A 444 -18.30 18.41 -8.96
C GLY A 444 -16.80 18.33 -8.63
N CYS A 445 -16.41 17.47 -7.68
CA CYS A 445 -15.01 17.10 -7.50
C CYS A 445 -14.54 16.21 -8.67
N CYS A 446 -13.23 16.05 -8.81
CA CYS A 446 -12.66 14.97 -9.59
C CYS A 446 -12.08 13.92 -8.64
N ALA A 447 -12.13 12.66 -9.06
CA ALA A 447 -11.52 11.56 -8.33
C ALA A 447 -10.77 10.66 -9.28
N ILE A 448 -9.68 10.09 -8.80
CA ILE A 448 -8.92 9.04 -9.48
C ILE A 448 -8.66 7.91 -8.49
N ILE A 449 -8.24 6.77 -9.01
CA ILE A 449 -7.68 5.69 -8.22
C ILE A 449 -6.28 5.38 -8.76
N THR A 450 -5.29 5.33 -7.88
CA THR A 450 -3.91 4.94 -8.20
C THR A 450 -3.45 3.91 -7.17
N GLY A 451 -2.92 2.77 -7.64
CA GLY A 451 -2.76 1.58 -6.81
C GLY A 451 -4.08 1.16 -6.15
N ASN A 452 -4.15 1.24 -4.82
CA ASN A 452 -5.37 0.95 -4.05
C ASN A 452 -5.91 2.19 -3.30
N THR A 453 -5.48 3.38 -3.73
CA THR A 453 -5.82 4.65 -3.07
C THR A 453 -6.68 5.51 -3.98
N ILE A 454 -7.86 5.86 -3.48
CA ILE A 454 -8.73 6.86 -4.07
C ILE A 454 -8.20 8.23 -3.68
N VAL A 455 -8.11 9.14 -4.64
CA VAL A 455 -7.77 10.54 -4.40
C VAL A 455 -8.88 11.43 -4.95
N VAL A 456 -9.39 12.30 -4.08
CA VAL A 456 -10.48 13.24 -4.40
C VAL A 456 -9.93 14.66 -4.32
N MET A 457 -10.16 15.43 -5.39
CA MET A 457 -9.54 16.73 -5.59
C MET A 457 -10.60 17.79 -5.88
N GLY A 458 -10.50 18.90 -5.14
CA GLY A 458 -11.29 20.10 -5.39
C GLY A 458 -12.79 19.86 -5.24
N GLY A 459 -13.58 20.47 -6.12
CA GLY A 459 -15.04 20.45 -6.06
C GLY A 459 -15.60 21.65 -5.30
N ARG A 460 -16.89 21.57 -4.97
CA ARG A 460 -17.61 22.60 -4.24
C ARG A 460 -18.26 21.98 -3.01
N GLY A 461 -17.96 22.50 -1.83
CA GLY A 461 -18.67 22.23 -0.59
C GLY A 461 -19.83 23.17 -0.35
N LYS A 462 -20.72 22.79 0.57
CA LYS A 462 -21.93 23.56 0.91
C LYS A 462 -21.57 24.87 1.60
N THR A 463 -20.65 24.79 2.57
CA THR A 463 -20.23 25.91 3.41
C THR A 463 -18.95 26.58 2.89
N THR A 464 -18.00 25.77 2.43
CA THR A 464 -16.67 26.21 2.01
C THR A 464 -16.62 26.80 0.60
N GLY A 465 -17.68 26.60 -0.20
CA GLY A 465 -17.67 26.98 -1.61
C GLY A 465 -16.71 26.10 -2.41
N ARG A 466 -16.05 26.67 -3.43
CA ARG A 466 -15.07 25.90 -4.21
C ARG A 466 -13.77 25.75 -3.42
N VAL A 467 -13.20 24.55 -3.45
CA VAL A 467 -12.04 24.20 -2.64
C VAL A 467 -10.85 23.75 -3.50
N ARG A 468 -9.66 23.83 -2.90
CA ARG A 468 -8.40 23.26 -3.42
C ARG A 468 -7.89 22.08 -2.59
N SER A 469 -8.62 21.73 -1.53
CA SER A 469 -8.30 20.60 -0.65
C SER A 469 -8.32 19.29 -1.45
N VAL A 470 -7.45 18.38 -1.02
CA VAL A 470 -7.31 17.05 -1.59
C VAL A 470 -7.36 16.05 -0.45
N GLU A 471 -8.12 15.00 -0.61
CA GLU A 471 -8.24 13.93 0.38
C GLU A 471 -8.09 12.56 -0.28
N ALA A 472 -7.59 11.60 0.47
CA ALA A 472 -7.30 10.27 -0.02
C ALA A 472 -7.79 9.19 0.93
N PHE A 473 -8.18 8.06 0.37
CA PHE A 473 -8.62 6.87 1.09
C PHE A 473 -7.99 5.63 0.46
N THR A 474 -7.31 4.85 1.29
CA THR A 474 -6.79 3.55 0.87
C THR A 474 -7.86 2.50 1.10
N LEU A 475 -8.24 1.78 0.04
CA LEU A 475 -9.24 0.72 0.11
C LEU A 475 -8.77 -0.38 1.08
N GLY A 476 -9.68 -0.80 1.96
CA GLY A 476 -9.37 -1.69 3.08
C GLY A 476 -8.95 -0.97 4.38
N GLY A 477 -8.67 0.33 4.31
CA GLY A 477 -8.50 1.18 5.49
C GLY A 477 -9.83 1.71 6.04
N TYR A 478 -9.76 2.49 7.12
CA TYR A 478 -10.96 2.97 7.82
C TYR A 478 -11.17 4.48 7.74
N THR A 479 -10.13 5.25 7.41
CA THR A 479 -10.19 6.71 7.49
C THR A 479 -9.66 7.41 6.24
N TRP A 480 -10.31 8.52 5.89
CA TRP A 480 -9.81 9.48 4.92
C TRP A 480 -8.74 10.37 5.55
N ARG A 481 -7.76 10.79 4.74
CA ARG A 481 -6.69 11.71 5.15
C ARG A 481 -6.53 12.84 4.14
N TYR A 482 -6.11 14.01 4.61
CA TYR A 482 -5.71 15.09 3.70
C TYR A 482 -4.40 14.75 2.99
N LEU A 483 -4.34 15.12 1.72
CA LEU A 483 -3.10 15.29 0.96
C LEU A 483 -2.76 16.78 0.87
N PRO A 484 -1.54 17.14 0.45
CA PRO A 484 -1.22 18.51 0.09
C PRO A 484 -2.30 19.09 -0.83
N ALA A 485 -2.74 20.30 -0.52
CA ALA A 485 -3.75 20.98 -1.30
C ALA A 485 -3.17 21.45 -2.65
N MET A 486 -4.00 21.47 -3.69
CA MET A 486 -3.64 22.04 -5.00
C MET A 486 -3.26 23.51 -4.86
N ASN A 487 -2.52 24.04 -5.83
CA ASN A 487 -2.16 25.46 -5.92
C ASN A 487 -3.39 26.32 -6.21
N GLU A 488 -4.31 25.83 -7.04
CA GLU A 488 -5.52 26.56 -7.43
C GLU A 488 -6.81 25.87 -7.00
N ILE A 489 -7.79 26.69 -6.62
CA ILE A 489 -9.17 26.24 -6.37
C ILE A 489 -9.80 25.84 -7.70
N ARG A 490 -10.37 24.64 -7.76
CA ARG A 490 -11.06 24.16 -8.96
C ARG A 490 -12.28 23.30 -8.62
N SER A 491 -13.36 23.48 -9.37
CA SER A 491 -14.47 22.52 -9.43
C SER A 491 -14.81 22.17 -10.87
N VAL A 492 -15.38 20.99 -11.09
CA VAL A 492 -15.68 20.45 -12.43
C VAL A 492 -14.43 20.42 -13.34
N ALA A 493 -13.28 20.15 -12.72
CA ALA A 493 -12.04 19.84 -13.41
C ALA A 493 -12.05 18.40 -13.90
N THR A 494 -10.99 18.02 -14.61
CA THR A 494 -10.73 16.63 -14.95
C THR A 494 -9.36 16.21 -14.43
N ALA A 495 -9.20 14.92 -14.14
CA ALA A 495 -7.96 14.38 -13.60
C ALA A 495 -7.63 13.04 -14.26
N THR A 496 -6.35 12.74 -14.37
CA THR A 496 -5.86 11.46 -14.89
C THR A 496 -4.61 11.03 -14.13
N VAL A 497 -4.38 9.71 -14.12
CA VAL A 497 -3.15 9.13 -13.59
C VAL A 497 -2.14 9.09 -14.72
N LEU A 498 -0.95 9.65 -14.51
CA LEU A 498 0.10 9.70 -15.52
C LEU A 498 0.71 8.30 -15.70
N PRO A 499 0.88 7.82 -16.93
CA PRO A 499 1.52 6.54 -17.19
C PRO A 499 2.96 6.56 -16.65
N THR A 500 3.37 5.46 -16.04
CA THR A 500 4.76 5.22 -15.64
C THR A 500 5.68 5.33 -16.87
N LYS A 501 6.73 6.15 -16.80
CA LYS A 501 7.79 6.13 -17.80
C LYS A 501 8.47 4.76 -17.74
N ASN A 502 8.09 3.84 -18.63
CA ASN A 502 8.95 2.72 -18.97
C ASN A 502 10.18 3.30 -19.66
N PHE A 503 11.22 3.60 -18.88
CA PHE A 503 12.57 3.67 -19.43
C PHE A 503 12.90 2.23 -19.85
N HIS A 504 12.66 1.92 -21.13
CA HIS A 504 13.27 0.77 -21.79
C HIS A 504 14.71 1.09 -22.13
#